data_AF-A0A2G8HT77-F1
#
_entry.id   AF-A0A2G8HT77-F1
#
_cell.length_a   1.000
_cell.length_b   1.000
_cell.length_c   1.000
_cell.angle_alpha   90.00
_cell.angle_beta   90.00
_cell.angle_gamma   90.00
#
_symmetry.space_group_name_H-M   'P 1'
#
loop_
_entity.id
_entity.type
_entity.pdbx_description
1 polymer ?
#
loop_
_entity_poly.entity_id
_entity_poly.type
_entity_poly.pdbx_seq_one_letter_code
_entity_poly.pdbx_strand_id
1 'polypeptide(L)'
;MINRIYNLLMRHTALLDSGLKITHSIYLATSRGDINLVNFEADNRERIVNVLEKFQTEVEEMVATLKADEVTPEIIEILKAWQGDLYNWSCEVQAIDLKSSELLEDQKLETTKEIATIFTSRQQFKGYNLNSTKK
;
A
#
# COMPACT_ATOMS: atom_id res chain seq x y z
N MET A 1 2.91 29.29 -17.46
CA MET A 1 3.53 27.99 -17.13
C MET A 1 3.34 27.65 -15.65
N ILE A 2 3.66 28.57 -14.75
CA ILE A 2 3.51 28.46 -13.29
C ILE A 2 2.10 28.00 -12.84
N ASN A 3 1.02 28.59 -13.35
CA ASN A 3 -0.35 28.17 -12.99
C ASN A 3 -0.64 26.69 -13.30
N ARG A 4 -0.01 26.13 -14.34
CA ARG A 4 -0.17 24.72 -14.66
C ARG A 4 0.63 23.84 -13.69
N ILE A 5 1.82 24.26 -13.28
CA ILE A 5 2.57 23.60 -12.20
C ILE A 5 1.71 23.54 -10.94
N TYR A 6 1.15 24.67 -10.48
CA TYR A 6 0.30 24.69 -9.28
C TYR A 6 -0.90 23.75 -9.38
N ASN A 7 -1.59 23.72 -10.52
CA ASN A 7 -2.68 22.77 -10.74
C ASN A 7 -2.23 21.31 -10.70
N LEU A 8 -1.05 20.99 -11.24
CA LEU A 8 -0.49 19.64 -11.17
C LEU A 8 -0.11 19.27 -9.73
N LEU A 9 0.55 20.17 -9.00
CA LEU A 9 0.91 19.96 -7.59
C LEU A 9 -0.33 19.68 -6.74
N MET A 10 -1.39 20.49 -6.86
CA MET A 10 -2.64 20.28 -6.14
C MET A 10 -3.29 18.92 -6.46
N ARG A 11 -3.32 18.55 -7.74
CA ARG A 11 -3.86 17.24 -8.16
C ARG A 11 -2.99 16.08 -7.68
N HIS A 12 -1.68 16.27 -7.66
CA HIS A 12 -0.73 15.30 -7.12
C HIS A 12 -1.00 15.06 -5.64
N THR A 13 -1.07 16.11 -4.83
CA THR A 13 -1.36 16.01 -3.39
C THR A 13 -2.71 15.36 -3.11
N ALA A 14 -3.77 15.69 -3.87
CA ALA A 14 -5.07 15.04 -3.72
C ALA A 14 -5.03 13.52 -4.03
N LEU A 15 -4.16 13.10 -4.94
CA LEU A 15 -3.95 11.69 -5.25
C LEU A 15 -3.10 10.98 -4.18
N LEU A 16 -2.15 11.67 -3.54
CA LEU A 16 -1.43 11.14 -2.38
C LEU A 16 -2.41 10.78 -1.26
N ASP A 17 -3.33 11.68 -0.92
CA ASP A 17 -4.39 11.41 0.07
C ASP A 17 -5.24 10.19 -0.29
N SER A 18 -5.55 10.04 -1.59
CA SER A 18 -6.31 8.89 -2.09
C SER A 18 -5.50 7.59 -1.96
N GLY A 19 -4.21 7.63 -2.29
CA GLY A 19 -3.29 6.51 -2.10
C GLY A 19 -3.16 6.10 -0.64
N LEU A 20 -3.12 7.07 0.28
CA LEU A 20 -3.04 6.80 1.72
C LEU A 20 -4.32 6.12 2.25
N LYS A 21 -5.50 6.56 1.79
CA LYS A 21 -6.79 5.91 2.12
C LYS A 21 -6.85 4.46 1.66
N ILE A 22 -6.32 4.17 0.46
CA ILE A 22 -6.23 2.79 -0.05
C ILE A 22 -5.25 1.98 0.80
N THR A 23 -4.09 2.53 1.15
CA THR A 23 -3.13 1.87 2.04
C THR A 23 -3.74 1.53 3.42
N HIS A 24 -4.53 2.43 4.00
CA HIS A 24 -5.29 2.11 5.20
C HIS A 24 -6.34 1.01 4.98
N SER A 25 -7.00 0.99 3.83
CA SER A 25 -7.98 -0.04 3.48
C SER A 25 -7.32 -1.41 3.34
N ILE A 26 -6.13 -1.48 2.75
CA ILE A 26 -5.28 -2.69 2.70
C ILE A 26 -4.99 -3.17 4.13
N TYR A 27 -4.52 -2.29 5.01
CA TYR A 27 -4.24 -2.66 6.40
C TYR A 27 -5.48 -3.17 7.16
N LEU A 28 -6.64 -2.53 6.96
CA LEU A 28 -7.90 -2.98 7.56
C LEU A 28 -8.36 -4.33 7.01
N ALA A 29 -8.18 -4.58 5.71
CA ALA A 29 -8.47 -5.88 5.10
C ALA A 29 -7.54 -6.97 5.64
N THR A 30 -6.24 -6.67 5.73
CA THR A 30 -5.22 -7.54 6.33
C THR A 30 -5.58 -7.91 7.76
N SER A 31 -5.91 -6.95 8.62
CA SER A 31 -6.27 -7.22 10.03
C SER A 31 -7.54 -8.07 10.20
N ARG A 32 -8.40 -8.15 9.17
CA ARG A 32 -9.59 -9.01 9.12
C ARG A 32 -9.33 -10.37 8.46
N GLY A 33 -8.14 -10.59 7.89
CA GLY A 33 -7.82 -11.78 7.10
C GLY A 33 -8.54 -11.84 5.75
N ASP A 34 -9.05 -10.71 5.24
CA ASP A 34 -9.73 -10.65 3.94
C ASP A 34 -8.72 -10.49 2.80
N ILE A 35 -8.08 -11.60 2.42
CA ILE A 35 -7.02 -11.62 1.41
C ILE A 35 -7.53 -11.19 0.03
N ASN A 36 -8.80 -11.43 -0.29
CA ASN A 36 -9.38 -11.00 -1.56
C ASN A 36 -9.44 -9.47 -1.64
N LEU A 37 -9.89 -8.82 -0.56
CA LEU A 37 -9.91 -7.36 -0.49
C LEU A 37 -8.51 -6.76 -0.43
N VAL A 38 -7.56 -7.41 0.25
CA VAL A 38 -6.14 -7.00 0.24
C VAL A 38 -5.62 -6.93 -1.20
N ASN A 39 -5.81 -7.98 -1.99
CA ASN A 39 -5.35 -8.02 -3.38
C ASN A 39 -6.06 -6.97 -4.25
N PHE A 40 -7.38 -6.83 -4.09
CA PHE A 40 -8.15 -5.83 -4.83
C PHE A 40 -7.68 -4.40 -4.56
N GLU A 41 -7.44 -4.06 -3.30
CA GLU A 41 -6.96 -2.71 -2.95
C GLU A 41 -5.49 -2.51 -3.29
N ALA A 42 -4.65 -3.55 -3.28
CA ALA A 42 -3.28 -3.48 -3.76
C ALA A 42 -3.23 -3.12 -5.26
N ASP A 43 -4.06 -3.75 -6.09
CA ASP A 43 -4.19 -3.42 -7.52
C ASP A 43 -4.66 -1.97 -7.72
N ASN A 44 -5.62 -1.50 -6.91
CA ASN A 44 -6.08 -0.12 -6.95
C ASN A 44 -4.97 0.86 -6.57
N ARG A 45 -4.18 0.53 -5.54
CA ARG A 45 -3.05 1.34 -5.11
C ARG A 45 -1.99 1.44 -6.20
N GLU A 46 -1.66 0.34 -6.86
CA GLU A 46 -0.71 0.32 -7.98
C GLU A 46 -1.17 1.28 -9.10
N ARG A 47 -2.46 1.28 -9.44
CA ARG A 47 -3.01 2.23 -10.43
C ARG A 47 -2.83 3.68 -10.01
N ILE A 48 -3.03 4.01 -8.73
CA ILE A 48 -2.82 5.37 -8.21
C ILE A 48 -1.34 5.74 -8.27
N VAL A 49 -0.43 4.84 -7.87
CA VAL A 49 1.02 5.06 -7.94
C VAL A 49 1.46 5.34 -9.37
N ASN A 50 0.97 4.58 -10.35
CA ASN A 50 1.28 4.80 -11.77
C ASN A 50 0.78 6.16 -12.28
N VAL A 51 -0.28 6.72 -11.69
CA VAL A 51 -0.77 8.06 -12.03
C VAL A 51 0.08 9.12 -11.33
N LEU A 52 0.44 8.92 -10.06
CA LEU A 52 1.34 9.80 -9.31
C LEU A 52 2.68 9.94 -10.02
N GLU A 53 3.26 8.84 -10.51
CA GLU A 53 4.51 8.85 -11.28
C GLU A 53 4.42 9.78 -12.50
N LYS A 54 3.31 9.73 -13.26
CA LYS A 54 3.10 10.61 -14.41
C LYS A 54 3.03 12.10 -14.01
N PHE A 55 2.35 12.40 -12.91
CA PHE A 55 2.29 13.77 -12.38
C PHE A 55 3.67 14.24 -11.92
N GLN A 56 4.43 13.38 -11.23
CA GLN A 56 5.78 13.67 -10.79
C GLN A 56 6.67 14.03 -11.99
N THR A 57 6.69 13.17 -13.02
CA THR A 57 7.47 13.43 -14.24
C THR A 57 7.05 14.73 -14.92
N GLU A 58 5.74 14.99 -15.08
CA GLU A 58 5.27 16.23 -15.72
C GLU A 58 5.69 17.47 -14.91
N VAL A 59 5.59 17.42 -13.58
CA VAL A 59 6.04 18.52 -12.72
C VAL A 59 7.54 18.75 -12.84
N GLU A 60 8.35 17.69 -12.81
CA GLU A 60 9.81 17.78 -12.94
C GLU A 60 10.24 18.36 -14.28
N GLU A 61 9.64 17.89 -15.38
CA GLU A 61 9.87 18.42 -16.72
C GLU A 61 9.51 19.90 -16.81
N MET A 62 8.36 20.30 -16.26
CA MET A 62 7.94 21.70 -16.27
C MET A 62 8.87 22.58 -15.45
N VAL A 63 9.27 22.14 -14.26
CA VAL A 63 10.21 22.86 -13.39
C VAL A 63 11.57 23.01 -14.07
N ALA A 64 12.07 21.98 -14.74
CA ALA A 64 13.34 22.02 -15.46
C ALA A 64 13.35 23.04 -16.62
N THR A 65 12.19 23.39 -17.17
CA THR A 65 12.04 24.35 -18.27
C THR A 65 11.78 25.79 -17.83
N LEU A 66 11.66 26.05 -16.52
CA LEU A 66 11.43 27.40 -16.01
C LEU A 66 12.61 28.33 -16.32
N LYS A 67 12.30 29.53 -16.78
CA LYS A 67 13.32 30.58 -17.00
C LYS A 67 13.67 31.26 -15.68
N ALA A 68 14.85 31.87 -15.63
CA ALA A 68 15.35 32.53 -14.41
C ALA A 68 14.42 33.65 -13.89
N ASP A 69 13.70 34.33 -14.78
CA ASP A 69 12.71 35.37 -14.45
C ASP A 69 11.37 34.81 -13.96
N GLU A 70 11.09 33.51 -14.19
CA GLU A 70 9.92 32.80 -13.68
C GLU A 70 10.17 32.14 -12.31
N VAL A 71 11.43 31.99 -11.90
CA VAL A 71 11.80 31.41 -10.61
C VAL A 71 11.72 32.47 -9.52
N THR A 72 10.55 32.55 -8.88
CA THR A 72 10.30 33.43 -7.74
C THR A 72 10.55 32.72 -6.41
N PRO A 73 10.76 33.45 -5.29
CA PRO A 73 10.80 32.85 -3.96
C PRO A 73 9.51 32.07 -3.62
N GLU A 74 8.36 32.55 -4.10
CA GLU A 74 7.06 31.92 -3.87
C GLU A 74 6.98 30.50 -4.46
N ILE A 75 7.36 30.33 -5.73
CA ILE A 75 7.34 29.00 -6.37
C ILE A 75 8.33 28.04 -5.70
N ILE A 76 9.47 28.54 -5.22
CA ILE A 76 10.45 27.73 -4.48
C ILE A 76 9.84 27.20 -3.18
N GLU A 77 9.16 28.05 -2.41
CA GLU A 77 8.53 27.62 -1.15
C GLU A 77 7.40 26.62 -1.38
N ILE A 78 6.60 26.82 -2.45
CA ILE A 78 5.56 25.86 -2.83
C ILE A 78 6.16 24.50 -3.21
N LEU A 79 7.24 24.48 -4.00
CA LEU A 79 7.90 23.23 -4.40
C LEU A 79 8.52 22.50 -3.20
N LYS A 80 9.10 23.24 -2.24
CA LYS A 80 9.61 22.65 -0.99
C LYS A 80 8.49 22.05 -0.15
N ALA A 81 7.38 22.76 0.00
CA ALA A 81 6.22 22.26 0.75
C ALA A 81 5.69 20.96 0.12
N TRP A 82 5.53 20.96 -1.20
CA TRP A 82 5.10 19.78 -1.95
C TRP A 82 6.07 18.59 -1.81
N GLN A 83 7.38 18.82 -1.84
CA GLN A 83 8.37 17.77 -1.55
C GLN A 83 8.25 17.25 -0.13
N GLY A 84 7.95 18.12 0.83
CA GLY A 84 7.66 17.75 2.21
C GLY A 84 6.43 16.85 2.32
N ASP A 85 5.34 17.19 1.61
CA ASP A 85 4.12 16.37 1.56
C ASP A 85 4.40 14.98 0.99
N LEU A 86 5.19 14.90 -0.10
CA LEU A 86 5.60 13.63 -0.70
C LEU A 86 6.41 12.76 0.27
N TYR A 87 7.37 13.38 0.95
CA TYR A 87 8.19 12.68 1.94
C TYR A 87 7.33 12.13 3.07
N ASN A 88 6.48 12.96 3.66
CA ASN A 88 5.59 12.54 4.76
C ASN A 88 4.65 11.41 4.33
N TRP A 89 4.03 11.54 3.16
CA TRP A 89 3.18 10.50 2.59
C TRP A 89 3.94 9.18 2.41
N SER A 90 5.16 9.23 1.88
CA SER A 90 5.98 8.03 1.67
C SER A 90 6.32 7.33 2.99
N CYS A 91 6.64 8.10 4.03
CA CYS A 91 6.91 7.57 5.37
C CYS A 91 5.68 6.91 5.98
N GLU A 92 4.50 7.55 5.85
CA GLU A 92 3.24 6.99 6.38
C GLU A 92 2.85 5.69 5.67
N VAL A 93 2.92 5.67 4.33
CA VAL A 93 2.65 4.46 3.55
C VAL A 93 3.60 3.34 3.95
N GLN A 94 4.90 3.62 4.05
CA GLN A 94 5.89 2.64 4.46
C GLN A 94 5.62 2.08 5.86
N ALA A 95 5.25 2.93 6.81
CA ALA A 95 4.94 2.52 8.18
C ALA A 95 3.71 1.61 8.25
N ILE A 96 2.70 1.85 7.43
CA ILE A 96 1.49 1.01 7.35
C ILE A 96 1.79 -0.31 6.63
N ASP A 97 2.58 -0.28 5.56
CA ASP A 97 2.97 -1.48 4.81
C ASP A 97 3.80 -2.43 5.66
N LEU A 98 4.71 -1.90 6.49
CA LEU A 98 5.46 -2.71 7.45
C LEU A 98 4.53 -3.45 8.41
N LYS A 99 3.58 -2.74 9.03
CA LYS A 99 2.58 -3.34 9.93
C LYS A 99 1.69 -4.37 9.22
N SER A 100 1.32 -4.09 7.97
CA SER A 100 0.52 -5.02 7.16
C SER A 100 1.30 -6.30 6.86
N SER A 101 2.59 -6.17 6.52
CA SER A 101 3.47 -7.31 6.25
C SER A 101 3.69 -8.18 7.49
N GLU A 102 3.87 -7.57 8.67
CA GLU A 102 3.97 -8.30 9.93
C GLU A 102 2.71 -9.14 10.20
N LEU A 103 1.52 -8.54 10.06
CA LEU A 103 0.25 -9.25 10.24
C LEU A 103 0.06 -10.40 9.24
N LEU A 104 0.45 -10.21 7.98
CA LEU A 104 0.35 -11.27 6.96
C LEU A 104 1.29 -12.44 7.26
N GLU A 105 2.49 -12.18 7.77
CA GLU A 105 3.42 -13.25 8.15
C GLU A 105 2.92 -14.03 9.36
N ASP A 106 2.35 -13.34 10.37
CA ASP A 106 1.71 -13.97 11.51
C ASP A 106 0.54 -14.87 11.07
N GLN A 107 -0.32 -14.39 10.18
CA GLN A 107 -1.44 -15.16 9.63
C GLN A 107 -0.98 -16.40 8.84
N LYS A 108 0.10 -16.26 8.06
CA LYS A 108 0.72 -17.37 7.32
C LYS A 108 1.29 -18.42 8.27
N LEU A 109 1.97 -18.00 9.34
CA LEU A 109 2.50 -18.90 10.35
C LEU A 109 1.37 -19.68 11.04
N GLU A 110 0.29 -18.99 11.43
CA GLU A 110 -0.84 -19.64 12.11
C GLU A 110 -1.58 -20.62 11.19
N THR A 111 -1.87 -20.22 9.95
CA THR A 111 -2.46 -21.10 8.93
C THR A 111 -1.61 -22.35 8.71
N THR A 112 -0.28 -22.21 8.73
CA THR A 112 0.65 -23.34 8.58
C THR A 112 0.56 -24.31 9.76
N LYS A 113 0.46 -23.80 10.99
CA LYS A 113 0.25 -24.64 12.19
C LYS A 113 -1.09 -25.38 12.14
N GLU A 114 -2.15 -24.70 11.71
CA GLU A 114 -3.48 -25.31 11.57
C GLU A 114 -3.47 -26.45 10.56
N ILE A 115 -2.85 -26.25 9.39
CA ILE A 115 -2.69 -27.30 8.37
C ILE A 115 -1.92 -28.50 8.94
N ALA A 116 -0.80 -28.26 9.63
CA ALA A 116 0.00 -29.32 10.25
C ALA A 116 -0.80 -30.10 11.31
N THR A 117 -1.60 -29.40 12.11
CA THR A 117 -2.49 -29.99 13.12
C THR A 117 -3.54 -30.88 12.48
N ILE A 118 -4.23 -30.38 11.45
CA ILE A 118 -5.25 -31.14 10.69
C ILE A 118 -4.63 -32.37 10.04
N PHE A 119 -3.44 -32.24 9.44
CA PHE A 119 -2.75 -33.35 8.80
C PHE A 119 -2.36 -34.44 9.81
N THR A 120 -1.77 -34.03 10.94
CA THR A 120 -1.39 -34.94 12.04
C THR A 120 -2.62 -35.65 12.61
N SER A 121 -3.69 -34.90 12.88
CA SER A 121 -4.96 -35.46 13.36
C SER A 121 -5.54 -36.48 12.37
N ARG A 122 -5.60 -36.16 11.08
CA ARG A 122 -6.08 -37.09 10.04
C ARG A 122 -5.22 -38.36 9.94
N GLN A 123 -3.90 -38.27 10.14
CA GLN A 123 -3.04 -39.45 10.19
C GLN A 123 -3.29 -40.31 11.43
N GLN A 124 -3.47 -39.69 12.61
CA GLN A 124 -3.79 -40.40 13.85
C GLN A 124 -5.14 -41.15 13.75
N PHE A 125 -6.15 -40.55 13.12
CA PHE A 125 -7.46 -41.20 12.94
C PHE A 125 -7.50 -42.27 11.83
N LYS A 126 -6.60 -42.23 10.84
CA LYS A 126 -6.48 -43.31 9.83
C LYS A 126 -5.99 -44.64 10.41
N GLY A 127 -5.36 -44.63 11.60
CA GLY A 127 -4.93 -45.83 12.32
C GLY A 127 -5.98 -46.42 13.27
N TYR A 128 -7.07 -45.71 13.55
CA TYR A 128 -8.17 -46.24 14.36
C TYR A 128 -9.05 -47.18 13.52
N ASN A 129 -8.63 -48.45 13.49
CA ASN A 129 -9.42 -49.55 12.95
C ASN A 129 -10.62 -49.78 13.88
N LEU A 130 -11.78 -49.18 13.56
CA LEU A 130 -13.06 -49.37 14.26
C LEU A 130 -13.60 -50.82 14.21
N ASN A 131 -12.82 -51.77 13.67
CA ASN A 131 -13.20 -53.18 13.53
C ASN A 131 -12.94 -54.05 14.78
N SER A 132 -12.42 -53.52 15.90
CA SER A 132 -12.19 -54.31 17.12
C SER A 132 -13.22 -54.10 18.25
N THR A 133 -14.45 -53.71 17.92
CA THR A 133 -15.58 -53.81 18.86
C THR A 133 -16.71 -54.64 18.25
N LYS A 134 -16.43 -55.93 18.04
CA LYS A 134 -17.50 -56.93 18.00
C LYS A 134 -17.38 -57.82 19.24
N LYS A 135 -18.38 -57.62 20.12
CA LYS A 135 -19.01 -58.49 21.12
C LYS A 135 -18.23 -59.70 21.63
#